data_AF-A0A238H4N8-F1
#
_entry.id   AF-A0A238H4N8-F1
#
_cell.length_a   1.000
_cell.length_b   1.000
_cell.length_c   1.000
_cell.angle_alpha   90.00
_cell.angle_beta   90.00
_cell.angle_gamma   90.00
#
_symmetry.space_group_name_H-M   'P 1'
#
loop_
_entity.id
_entity.type
_entity.pdbx_description
1 polymer ?
#
loop_
_entity_poly.entity_id
_entity_poly.type
_entity_poly.pdbx_seq_one_letter_code
_entity_poly.pdbx_strand_id
1 'polypeptide(L)'
;MFIPGVNQYQVLDVTALRQPGTLLKEAILPVPQISANLGLGGGKSIEAFYQFQWRRSAIDGCGTYWSPATALNCTPGSILVDGNGTSPSQQAWGGIPNYQFSRLPDKTPSNSGQFGIAFKDMVESIDTEFGAYFVNYAPKVPNLSAVRRAAGQPDAIQHPAGSVYGLPPAITGLMAQNASIYWDYSANNIKVLGLSASTVLGGWSTSAELSFTKGFPVQLNPVDSFLGLALDNGPAAGVFGGTAAKDMPGYERKNKLQIQLSTTKVFSHVLGAASASFVAEAAYQRWNGIGDPYTGLRYGRGFEFGAAQHASFGGACPAAATNAGNCTQDGYFTSNAWGVRAMIELEYPNLIPNVVVKPRLFISEDVKGWSADGVFSQGRYAITPGVKFEVNKKYTLDLSYTHFNPNARFDSFHDRDFVAAVLTASF
;
A
#
# COMPACT_ATOMS: atom_id res chain seq x y z
N MET A 1 0.99 -16.40 5.23
CA MET A 1 0.78 -15.84 3.88
C MET A 1 1.34 -14.43 3.87
N PHE A 2 2.08 -14.09 2.81
CA PHE A 2 2.81 -12.84 2.67
C PHE A 2 1.98 -11.76 1.96
N ILE A 3 1.12 -12.16 1.02
CA ILE A 3 0.32 -11.26 0.19
C ILE A 3 -1.09 -11.18 0.78
N PRO A 4 -1.62 -9.98 1.01
CA PRO A 4 -3.00 -9.82 1.47
C PRO A 4 -4.01 -10.27 0.42
N GLY A 5 -4.97 -11.10 0.84
CA GLY A 5 -6.11 -11.57 0.05
C GLY A 5 -7.43 -11.02 0.61
N VAL A 6 -8.32 -11.90 1.07
CA VAL A 6 -9.56 -11.49 1.78
C VAL A 6 -9.25 -10.69 3.05
N ASN A 7 -8.10 -10.92 3.69
CA ASN A 7 -7.67 -10.25 4.93
C ASN A 7 -7.23 -8.78 4.76
N GLN A 8 -7.32 -8.19 3.57
CA GLN A 8 -6.93 -6.79 3.29
C GLN A 8 -7.73 -5.72 4.06
N TYR A 9 -8.78 -6.09 4.80
CA TYR A 9 -9.56 -5.17 5.65
C TYR A 9 -8.91 -4.86 7.01
N GLN A 10 -7.85 -5.59 7.36
CA GLN A 10 -7.17 -5.44 8.65
C GLN A 10 -6.53 -4.05 8.80
N VAL A 11 -6.50 -3.57 10.05
CA VAL A 11 -5.81 -2.34 10.42
C VAL A 11 -4.38 -2.70 10.78
N LEU A 12 -3.43 -2.15 10.05
CA LEU A 12 -2.01 -2.48 10.22
C LEU A 12 -1.25 -1.33 10.86
N ASP A 13 -0.27 -1.67 11.68
CA ASP A 13 0.80 -0.79 12.09
C ASP A 13 2.04 -1.08 11.25
N VAL A 14 2.22 -0.28 10.19
CA VAL A 14 3.36 -0.40 9.27
C VAL A 14 4.68 -0.08 9.99
N THR A 15 4.65 0.77 11.01
CA THR A 15 5.85 1.13 11.76
C THR A 15 6.32 -0.02 12.63
N ALA A 16 5.39 -0.76 13.24
CA ALA A 16 5.69 -1.98 13.98
C ALA A 16 6.28 -3.06 13.04
N LEU A 17 5.74 -3.23 11.83
CA LEU A 17 6.29 -4.19 10.85
C LEU A 17 7.73 -3.88 10.40
N ARG A 18 8.20 -2.65 10.61
CA ARG A 18 9.56 -2.20 10.30
C ARG A 18 10.52 -2.36 11.47
N GLN A 19 10.01 -2.72 12.65
CA GLN A 19 10.83 -3.01 13.81
C GLN A 19 11.33 -4.46 13.77
N PRO A 20 12.63 -4.69 14.02
CA PRO A 20 13.17 -6.03 14.14
C PRO A 20 12.44 -6.85 15.22
N GLY A 21 12.02 -8.06 14.87
CA GLY A 21 11.46 -9.03 15.82
C GLY A 21 9.96 -8.89 16.09
N THR A 22 9.29 -7.90 15.49
CA THR A 22 7.85 -7.74 15.63
C THR A 22 7.09 -8.95 15.09
N LEU A 23 6.15 -9.43 15.89
CA LEU A 23 5.24 -10.49 15.46
C LEU A 23 4.07 -9.90 14.68
N LEU A 24 3.54 -10.62 13.69
CA LEU A 24 2.41 -10.14 12.90
C LEU A 24 1.19 -9.74 13.77
N LYS A 25 0.96 -10.44 14.88
CA LYS A 25 -0.11 -10.13 15.84
C LYS A 25 0.07 -8.77 16.54
N GLU A 26 1.29 -8.28 16.66
CA GLU A 26 1.60 -6.98 17.26
C GLU A 26 1.42 -5.84 16.25
N ALA A 27 1.57 -6.15 14.97
CA ALA A 27 1.32 -5.22 13.87
C ALA A 27 -0.16 -5.11 13.46
N ILE A 28 -1.04 -6.01 13.91
CA ILE A 28 -2.48 -5.90 13.67
C ILE A 28 -3.10 -5.11 14.81
N LEU A 29 -3.60 -3.90 14.51
CA LEU A 29 -4.16 -3.02 15.52
C LEU A 29 -5.56 -3.49 15.94
N PRO A 30 -5.84 -3.62 17.25
CA PRO A 30 -7.15 -4.04 17.72
C PRO A 30 -8.19 -2.96 17.47
N VAL A 31 -9.41 -3.42 17.16
CA VAL A 31 -10.60 -2.59 16.94
C VAL A 31 -11.75 -3.20 17.75
N PRO A 32 -12.55 -2.41 18.48
CA PRO A 32 -13.75 -2.90 19.16
C PRO A 32 -14.67 -3.65 18.19
N GLN A 33 -14.87 -4.94 18.43
CA GLN A 33 -15.65 -5.82 17.57
C GLN A 33 -16.27 -6.97 18.36
N ILE A 34 -17.31 -7.57 17.80
CA ILE A 34 -17.85 -8.86 18.23
C ILE A 34 -17.64 -9.87 17.11
N SER A 35 -17.32 -11.11 17.47
CA SER A 35 -17.20 -12.22 16.54
C SER A 35 -17.84 -13.47 17.11
N ALA A 36 -18.42 -14.29 16.25
CA ALA A 36 -18.99 -15.58 16.59
C ALA A 36 -18.52 -16.64 15.59
N ASN A 37 -18.32 -17.86 16.07
CA ASN A 37 -18.05 -19.04 15.27
C ASN A 37 -19.03 -20.15 15.68
N LEU A 38 -19.71 -20.72 14.71
CA LEU A 38 -20.66 -21.81 14.89
C LEU A 38 -20.21 -23.01 14.04
N GLY A 39 -19.87 -24.11 14.70
CA GLY A 39 -19.71 -25.41 14.05
C GLY A 39 -21.07 -26.02 13.72
N LEU A 40 -21.28 -26.39 12.45
CA LEU A 40 -22.53 -27.00 11.97
C LEU A 40 -22.46 -28.55 11.96
N GLY A 41 -21.30 -29.12 12.26
CA GLY A 41 -21.03 -30.56 12.15
C GLY A 41 -20.59 -30.96 10.74
N GLY A 42 -20.01 -32.16 10.61
CA GLY A 42 -19.57 -32.71 9.32
C GLY A 42 -18.56 -31.83 8.58
N GLY A 43 -17.59 -31.27 9.30
CA GLY A 43 -16.54 -30.41 8.71
C GLY A 43 -16.98 -28.98 8.39
N LYS A 44 -18.24 -28.60 8.64
CA LYS A 44 -18.79 -27.28 8.28
C LYS A 44 -18.78 -26.30 9.44
N SER A 45 -18.43 -25.05 9.16
CA SER A 45 -18.53 -23.94 10.13
C SER A 45 -18.92 -22.62 9.48
N ILE A 46 -19.54 -21.75 10.28
CA ILE A 46 -19.83 -20.36 9.92
C ILE A 46 -19.14 -19.46 10.93
N GLU A 47 -18.41 -18.47 10.43
CA GLU A 47 -17.78 -17.41 11.21
C GLU A 47 -18.36 -16.07 10.79
N ALA A 48 -18.60 -15.18 11.75
CA ALA A 48 -19.03 -13.82 11.45
C ALA A 48 -18.40 -12.82 12.43
N PHE A 49 -18.18 -11.60 11.96
CA PHE A 49 -17.75 -10.50 12.82
C PHE A 49 -18.45 -9.19 12.46
N TYR A 50 -18.57 -8.30 13.43
CA TYR A 50 -19.01 -6.93 13.26
C TYR A 50 -18.10 -5.99 14.04
N GLN A 51 -17.57 -4.96 13.37
CA GLN A 51 -16.71 -3.93 14.00
C GLN A 51 -17.54 -2.71 14.38
N PHE A 52 -17.39 -2.25 15.62
CA PHE A 52 -18.13 -1.12 16.18
C PHE A 52 -17.43 0.23 15.97
N GLN A 53 -16.17 0.20 15.54
CA GLN A 53 -15.36 1.40 15.34
C GLN A 53 -14.52 1.29 14.07
N TRP A 54 -14.29 2.42 13.42
CA TRP A 54 -13.28 2.52 12.38
C TRP A 54 -11.96 3.07 12.94
N ARG A 55 -10.85 2.51 12.45
CA ARG A 55 -9.49 2.94 12.78
C ARG A 55 -8.66 2.93 11.51
N ARG A 56 -7.85 3.98 11.29
CA ARG A 56 -6.85 4.04 10.21
C ARG A 56 -5.63 3.16 10.54
N SER A 57 -4.96 2.67 9.51
CA SER A 57 -3.63 2.05 9.65
C SER A 57 -2.61 3.09 10.12
N ALA A 58 -1.69 2.68 10.98
CA ALA A 58 -0.53 3.49 11.31
C ALA A 58 0.51 3.30 10.21
N ILE A 59 1.00 4.43 9.71
CA ILE A 59 1.99 4.55 8.65
C ILE A 59 3.18 5.35 9.20
N ASP A 60 4.26 5.42 8.45
CA ASP A 60 5.53 5.96 8.93
C ASP A 60 5.46 7.41 9.35
N GLY A 61 6.07 7.65 10.51
CA GLY A 61 6.21 8.99 11.06
C GLY A 61 7.18 9.85 10.25
N CYS A 62 7.11 11.13 10.53
CA CYS A 62 7.88 12.19 9.91
C CYS A 62 9.38 12.02 10.07
N GLY A 63 10.12 12.17 8.98
CA GLY A 63 11.59 12.12 9.01
C GLY A 63 12.16 10.76 9.45
N THR A 64 11.31 9.75 9.61
CA THR A 64 11.79 8.39 9.85
C THR A 64 12.44 7.88 8.57
N TYR A 65 13.43 6.98 8.72
CA TYR A 65 14.11 6.33 7.60
C TYR A 65 13.13 5.75 6.56
N TRP A 66 11.96 5.34 7.03
CA TRP A 66 10.96 4.69 6.21
C TRP A 66 9.86 5.60 5.64
N SER A 67 9.86 6.89 5.95
CA SER A 67 8.89 7.84 5.40
C SER A 67 9.16 8.10 3.90
N PRO A 68 8.20 7.87 2.99
CA PRO A 68 8.36 8.25 1.58
C PRO A 68 8.05 9.74 1.35
N ALA A 69 7.16 10.34 2.16
CA ALA A 69 6.78 11.75 2.04
C ALA A 69 6.30 12.32 3.39
N THR A 70 6.54 13.61 3.62
CA THR A 70 6.09 14.31 4.84
C THR A 70 4.60 14.68 4.82
N ALA A 71 3.98 14.75 3.64
CA ALA A 71 2.62 15.25 3.44
C ALA A 71 1.54 14.56 4.29
N LEU A 72 1.71 13.28 4.61
CA LEU A 72 0.65 12.46 5.18
C LEU A 72 0.58 12.53 6.71
N ASN A 73 1.71 12.55 7.40
CA ASN A 73 1.77 12.52 8.87
C ASN A 73 2.29 13.82 9.52
N CYS A 74 2.81 14.77 8.74
CA CYS A 74 3.80 15.73 9.26
C CYS A 74 3.51 17.19 8.95
N THR A 75 2.58 17.46 8.04
CA THR A 75 2.34 18.82 7.57
C THR A 75 1.02 19.34 8.16
N PRO A 76 1.07 20.11 9.27
CA PRO A 76 -0.12 20.80 9.75
C PRO A 76 -0.42 22.00 8.84
N GLY A 77 -1.68 22.20 8.48
CA GLY A 77 -2.17 23.44 7.87
C GLY A 77 -1.97 23.59 6.37
N SER A 78 -0.83 23.18 5.79
CA SER A 78 -0.62 23.21 4.33
C SER A 78 0.28 22.08 3.83
N ILE A 79 0.21 21.76 2.53
CA ILE A 79 1.21 20.93 1.84
C ILE A 79 1.89 21.82 0.81
N LEU A 80 3.22 21.91 0.91
CA LEU A 80 4.05 22.56 -0.10
C LEU A 80 4.17 21.62 -1.30
N VAL A 81 3.79 22.10 -2.48
CA VAL A 81 4.05 21.41 -3.74
C VAL A 81 5.26 22.11 -4.34
N ASP A 82 6.43 21.62 -3.95
CA ASP A 82 7.68 22.15 -4.44
C ASP A 82 7.97 21.64 -5.86
N GLY A 83 8.53 22.52 -6.69
CA GLY A 83 9.11 22.19 -7.98
C GLY A 83 10.45 21.47 -7.89
N ASN A 84 10.93 21.10 -6.69
CA ASN A 84 11.83 19.99 -6.34
C ASN A 84 12.51 20.31 -4.99
N GLY A 85 12.52 19.36 -4.04
CA GLY A 85 13.05 19.51 -2.68
C GLY A 85 14.57 19.75 -2.55
N THR A 86 15.27 20.12 -3.63
CA THR A 86 16.68 20.54 -3.64
C THR A 86 17.00 21.62 -4.68
N SER A 87 16.00 22.25 -5.32
CA SER A 87 16.28 23.33 -6.28
C SER A 87 16.69 24.61 -5.54
N PRO A 88 17.78 25.30 -5.94
CA PRO A 88 18.01 26.68 -5.53
C PRO A 88 16.86 27.55 -6.06
N SER A 89 15.82 27.72 -5.25
CA SER A 89 14.77 28.76 -5.26
C SER A 89 14.11 29.21 -6.57
N GLN A 90 14.33 28.56 -7.73
CA GLN A 90 13.92 29.09 -9.04
C GLN A 90 13.30 28.09 -10.03
N GLN A 91 13.23 26.78 -9.74
CA GLN A 91 12.45 25.87 -10.59
C GLN A 91 10.99 25.86 -10.16
N ALA A 92 10.24 26.69 -10.86
CA ALA A 92 8.86 27.01 -10.60
C ALA A 92 7.92 25.97 -11.24
N TRP A 93 6.91 25.51 -10.49
CA TRP A 93 5.95 24.50 -10.94
C TRP A 93 5.04 25.10 -12.03
N GLY A 94 5.39 24.88 -13.30
CA GLY A 94 4.76 25.59 -14.42
C GLY A 94 4.96 27.11 -14.37
N GLY A 95 6.07 27.60 -13.81
CA GLY A 95 6.32 29.04 -13.64
C GLY A 95 5.89 29.62 -12.29
N ILE A 96 5.35 28.81 -11.37
CA ILE A 96 4.94 29.22 -10.01
C ILE A 96 5.99 28.82 -8.96
N PRO A 97 6.75 29.75 -8.38
CA PRO A 97 7.68 29.43 -7.29
C PRO A 97 6.90 29.16 -5.99
N ASN A 98 7.25 28.09 -5.27
CA ASN A 98 6.79 27.79 -3.92
C ASN A 98 5.27 27.90 -3.71
N TYR A 99 4.49 27.00 -4.31
CA TYR A 99 3.04 26.96 -4.13
C TYR A 99 2.63 26.00 -3.01
N GLN A 100 1.61 26.37 -2.24
CA GLN A 100 1.08 25.53 -1.16
C GLN A 100 -0.45 25.41 -1.23
N PHE A 101 -0.96 24.24 -0.90
CA PHE A 101 -2.40 24.01 -0.70
C PHE A 101 -2.70 23.93 0.79
N SER A 102 -3.73 24.62 1.26
CA SER A 102 -4.20 24.44 2.64
C SER A 102 -4.68 23.00 2.85
N ARG A 103 -4.24 22.38 3.95
CA ARG A 103 -4.64 21.02 4.34
C ARG A 103 -5.71 21.10 5.41
N LEU A 104 -6.90 20.63 5.07
CA LEU A 104 -8.03 20.53 5.97
C LEU A 104 -7.93 19.26 6.83
N PRO A 105 -8.76 19.15 7.89
CA PRO A 105 -8.88 17.91 8.65
C PRO A 105 -9.21 16.71 7.76
N ASP A 106 -8.69 15.55 8.14
CA ASP A 106 -8.94 14.28 7.46
C ASP A 106 -10.45 13.98 7.45
N LYS A 107 -10.96 13.44 6.34
CA LYS A 107 -12.35 13.01 6.21
C LYS A 107 -12.47 11.53 6.56
N THR A 108 -13.06 11.21 7.70
CA THR A 108 -13.19 9.84 8.20
C THR A 108 -14.52 9.19 7.80
N PRO A 109 -14.57 7.85 7.68
CA PRO A 109 -15.82 7.12 7.45
C PRO A 109 -16.67 6.99 8.72
N SER A 110 -17.87 6.44 8.57
CA SER A 110 -18.69 6.04 9.72
C SER A 110 -18.02 4.89 10.49
N ASN A 111 -18.28 4.80 11.79
CA ASN A 111 -17.89 3.66 12.62
C ASN A 111 -18.69 2.38 12.32
N SER A 112 -19.81 2.49 11.60
CA SER A 112 -20.73 1.39 11.30
C SER A 112 -20.53 0.78 9.91
N GLY A 113 -21.11 -0.40 9.69
CA GLY A 113 -21.13 -1.05 8.36
C GLY A 113 -19.88 -1.88 8.04
N GLN A 114 -19.02 -2.14 9.01
CA GLN A 114 -17.83 -2.98 8.84
C GLN A 114 -18.09 -4.38 9.41
N PHE A 115 -18.19 -5.38 8.54
CA PHE A 115 -18.53 -6.74 8.94
C PHE A 115 -18.00 -7.76 7.94
N GLY A 116 -17.98 -9.01 8.37
CA GLY A 116 -17.67 -10.12 7.47
C GLY A 116 -18.33 -11.41 7.93
N ILE A 117 -18.50 -12.31 6.97
CA ILE A 117 -18.99 -13.67 7.17
C ILE A 117 -18.11 -14.62 6.37
N ALA A 118 -17.83 -15.78 6.95
CA ALA A 118 -17.14 -16.88 6.30
C ALA A 118 -17.93 -18.16 6.51
N PHE A 119 -17.92 -19.01 5.49
CA PHE A 119 -18.36 -20.39 5.56
C PHE A 119 -17.17 -21.27 5.21
N LYS A 120 -16.92 -22.31 5.99
CA LYS A 120 -15.87 -23.30 5.73
C LYS A 120 -16.46 -24.69 5.69
N ASP A 121 -15.90 -25.53 4.83
CA ASP A 121 -16.34 -26.90 4.62
C ASP A 121 -15.13 -27.80 4.38
N MET A 122 -14.81 -28.64 5.38
CA MET A 122 -13.81 -29.69 5.25
C MET A 122 -14.44 -30.92 4.57
N VAL A 123 -14.06 -31.18 3.33
CA VAL A 123 -14.52 -32.33 2.55
C VAL A 123 -13.54 -33.48 2.73
N GLU A 124 -13.83 -34.34 3.70
CA GLU A 124 -12.97 -35.46 4.12
C GLU A 124 -12.61 -36.42 2.97
N SER A 125 -13.51 -36.63 1.99
CA SER A 125 -13.28 -37.57 0.88
C SER A 125 -12.12 -37.18 -0.04
N ILE A 126 -11.72 -35.92 -0.04
CA ILE A 126 -10.60 -35.39 -0.84
C ILE A 126 -9.60 -34.61 0.01
N ASP A 127 -9.67 -34.73 1.34
CA ASP A 127 -8.80 -34.04 2.31
C ASP A 127 -8.59 -32.55 1.95
N THR A 128 -9.70 -31.85 1.68
CA THR A 128 -9.69 -30.46 1.20
C THR A 128 -10.66 -29.61 2.00
N GLU A 129 -10.17 -28.48 2.52
CA GLU A 129 -11.01 -27.44 3.11
C GLU A 129 -11.36 -26.40 2.04
N PHE A 130 -12.64 -26.16 1.84
CA PHE A 130 -13.14 -25.03 1.06
C PHE A 130 -13.60 -23.90 1.98
N GLY A 131 -13.36 -22.67 1.55
CA GLY A 131 -13.82 -21.47 2.24
C GLY A 131 -14.56 -20.54 1.29
N ALA A 132 -15.61 -19.89 1.77
CA ALA A 132 -16.30 -18.79 1.10
C ALA A 132 -16.40 -17.61 2.05
N TYR A 133 -16.07 -16.41 1.58
CA TYR A 133 -15.90 -15.23 2.41
C TYR A 133 -16.63 -14.03 1.80
N PHE A 134 -17.23 -13.22 2.65
CA PHE A 134 -17.69 -11.88 2.31
C PHE A 134 -17.27 -10.89 3.39
N VAL A 135 -16.69 -9.77 2.98
CA VAL A 135 -16.32 -8.67 3.89
C VAL A 135 -16.77 -7.34 3.29
N ASN A 136 -17.35 -6.47 4.12
CA ASN A 136 -17.61 -5.06 3.80
C ASN A 136 -16.80 -4.18 4.75
N TYR A 137 -15.98 -3.27 4.23
CA TYR A 137 -15.14 -2.39 5.04
C TYR A 137 -14.96 -0.99 4.43
N ALA A 138 -14.40 -0.07 5.22
CA ALA A 138 -13.94 1.24 4.77
C ALA A 138 -12.40 1.26 4.73
N PRO A 139 -11.79 2.05 3.84
CA PRO A 139 -10.33 2.02 3.63
C PRO A 139 -9.58 2.36 4.92
N LYS A 140 -8.39 1.76 5.07
CA LYS A 140 -7.50 1.96 6.23
C LYS A 140 -6.32 2.88 5.92
N VAL A 141 -6.09 3.13 4.64
CA VAL A 141 -5.14 4.12 4.11
C VAL A 141 -5.93 5.18 3.34
N PRO A 142 -5.52 6.47 3.36
CA PRO A 142 -6.30 7.53 2.76
C PRO A 142 -6.00 7.70 1.28
N ASN A 143 -6.91 8.41 0.61
CA ASN A 143 -6.66 9.06 -0.66
C ASN A 143 -6.43 10.56 -0.46
N LEU A 144 -5.66 11.21 -1.34
CA LEU A 144 -5.55 12.67 -1.35
C LEU A 144 -6.70 13.26 -2.17
N SER A 145 -7.68 13.85 -1.51
CA SER A 145 -8.81 14.55 -2.15
C SER A 145 -8.66 16.07 -2.04
N ALA A 146 -9.46 16.79 -2.83
CA ALA A 146 -9.45 18.24 -2.82
C ALA A 146 -10.86 18.83 -2.78
N VAL A 147 -10.90 20.13 -2.52
CA VAL A 147 -12.12 20.89 -2.39
C VAL A 147 -11.89 22.31 -2.87
N ARG A 148 -12.84 22.87 -3.62
CA ARG A 148 -12.81 24.27 -4.05
C ARG A 148 -13.99 25.01 -3.44
N ARG A 149 -13.72 26.18 -2.86
CA ARG A 149 -14.69 27.03 -2.18
C ARG A 149 -14.52 28.48 -2.61
N ALA A 150 -15.61 29.23 -2.57
CA ALA A 150 -15.57 30.68 -2.73
C ALA A 150 -14.72 31.32 -1.62
N ALA A 151 -14.05 32.44 -1.94
CA ALA A 151 -13.24 33.18 -0.97
C ALA A 151 -14.08 33.58 0.26
N GLY A 152 -13.52 33.41 1.46
CA GLY A 152 -14.20 33.71 2.73
C GLY A 152 -15.10 32.60 3.28
N GLN A 153 -15.32 31.51 2.55
CA GLN A 153 -16.00 30.33 3.08
C GLN A 153 -15.06 29.50 3.97
N PRO A 154 -15.59 28.75 4.96
CA PRO A 154 -14.84 27.67 5.60
C PRO A 154 -14.24 26.75 4.54
N ASP A 155 -13.03 26.24 4.79
CA ASP A 155 -12.30 25.32 3.90
C ASP A 155 -11.68 25.92 2.62
N ALA A 156 -11.79 27.23 2.41
CA ALA A 156 -11.01 27.94 1.40
C ALA A 156 -9.51 28.02 1.79
N ILE A 157 -8.61 28.08 0.81
CA ILE A 157 -7.17 28.40 0.99
C ILE A 157 -7.04 29.59 1.95
N GLN A 158 -6.29 29.39 3.02
CA GLN A 158 -5.93 30.40 4.01
C GLN A 158 -4.49 30.86 3.78
N HIS A 159 -4.24 31.57 2.67
CA HIS A 159 -2.96 32.30 2.52
C HIS A 159 -3.20 33.75 2.90
N PRO A 160 -2.45 34.32 3.86
CA PRO A 160 -2.49 35.74 4.13
C PRO A 160 -2.25 36.54 2.84
N ALA A 161 -3.00 37.62 2.62
CA ALA A 161 -2.76 38.53 1.50
C ALA A 161 -1.29 38.99 1.52
N GLY A 162 -0.57 38.84 0.40
CA GLY A 162 0.87 39.14 0.32
C GLY A 162 1.81 37.97 0.65
N SER A 163 1.28 36.76 0.90
CA SER A 163 2.11 35.55 1.01
C SER A 163 2.86 35.27 -0.30
N VAL A 164 4.15 34.92 -0.20
CA VAL A 164 4.94 34.41 -1.35
C VAL A 164 4.38 33.07 -1.89
N TYR A 165 3.58 32.37 -1.08
CA TYR A 165 2.86 31.16 -1.44
C TYR A 165 1.45 31.43 -2.03
N GLY A 166 1.04 32.71 -2.08
CA GLY A 166 -0.13 33.17 -2.81
C GLY A 166 0.18 33.25 -4.30
N LEU A 167 -0.75 32.80 -5.14
CA LEU A 167 -0.57 32.86 -6.60
C LEU A 167 -0.41 34.33 -7.05
N PRO A 168 0.51 34.64 -8.00
CA PRO A 168 0.62 35.95 -8.59
C PRO A 168 -0.74 36.45 -9.14
N PRO A 169 -1.01 37.77 -9.14
CA PRO A 169 -2.24 38.36 -9.67
C PRO A 169 -2.61 37.90 -11.10
N ALA A 170 -1.59 37.62 -11.92
CA ALA A 170 -1.73 37.11 -13.29
C ALA A 170 -2.29 35.67 -13.37
N ILE A 171 -2.17 34.88 -12.29
CA ILE A 171 -2.68 33.51 -12.17
C ILE A 171 -3.99 33.48 -11.37
N THR A 172 -4.18 34.39 -10.40
CA THR A 172 -5.46 34.51 -9.68
C THR A 172 -6.64 34.88 -10.59
N GLY A 173 -6.38 35.53 -11.74
CA GLY A 173 -7.40 35.81 -12.76
C GLY A 173 -7.95 34.56 -13.45
N LEU A 174 -7.21 33.44 -13.45
CA LEU A 174 -7.66 32.14 -13.95
C LEU A 174 -8.38 31.31 -12.87
N MET A 175 -8.19 31.63 -11.58
CA MET A 175 -8.60 30.77 -10.46
C MET A 175 -9.21 31.57 -9.29
N ALA A 176 -10.34 32.25 -9.54
CA ALA A 176 -11.06 33.08 -8.55
C ALA A 176 -11.63 32.34 -7.33
N GLN A 177 -11.41 31.02 -7.20
CA GLN A 177 -11.84 30.22 -6.06
C GLN A 177 -10.72 29.36 -5.49
N ASN A 178 -10.63 29.39 -4.17
CA ASN A 178 -9.55 28.83 -3.38
C ASN A 178 -9.73 27.31 -3.22
N ALA A 179 -8.72 26.51 -3.58
CA ALA A 179 -8.72 25.06 -3.43
C ALA A 179 -7.88 24.56 -2.25
N SER A 180 -8.46 23.70 -1.41
CA SER A 180 -7.78 23.04 -0.29
C SER A 180 -7.79 21.53 -0.49
N ILE A 181 -6.97 20.81 0.27
CA ILE A 181 -6.82 19.35 0.18
C ILE A 181 -7.04 18.68 1.53
N TYR A 182 -7.34 17.38 1.52
CA TYR A 182 -7.52 16.59 2.72
C TYR A 182 -7.26 15.11 2.45
N TRP A 183 -6.92 14.38 3.51
CA TRP A 183 -6.83 12.92 3.48
C TRP A 183 -8.22 12.31 3.62
N ASP A 184 -8.63 11.55 2.62
CA ASP A 184 -9.98 11.03 2.45
C ASP A 184 -10.02 9.53 2.71
N TYR A 185 -10.71 9.16 3.78
CA TYR A 185 -11.03 7.78 4.14
C TYR A 185 -12.52 7.46 3.93
N SER A 186 -13.28 8.36 3.31
CA SER A 186 -14.74 8.27 3.24
C SER A 186 -15.26 7.31 2.17
N ALA A 187 -14.38 6.59 1.48
CA ALA A 187 -14.71 5.60 0.46
C ALA A 187 -15.30 4.30 1.04
N ASN A 188 -16.42 4.42 1.75
CA ASN A 188 -17.13 3.31 2.41
C ASN A 188 -17.55 2.19 1.44
N ASN A 189 -17.91 1.03 1.99
CA ASN A 189 -18.50 -0.09 1.26
C ASN A 189 -17.58 -0.73 0.21
N ILE A 190 -16.31 -0.91 0.57
CA ILE A 190 -15.41 -1.80 -0.17
C ILE A 190 -15.82 -3.23 0.16
N LYS A 191 -16.23 -3.98 -0.86
CA LYS A 191 -16.77 -5.34 -0.69
C LYS A 191 -15.78 -6.34 -1.25
N VAL A 192 -15.43 -7.35 -0.47
CA VAL A 192 -14.57 -8.45 -0.90
C VAL A 192 -15.39 -9.73 -0.85
N LEU A 193 -15.43 -10.43 -1.98
CA LEU A 193 -15.90 -11.81 -2.08
C LEU A 193 -14.66 -12.69 -2.24
N GLY A 194 -14.56 -13.79 -1.50
CA GLY A 194 -13.44 -14.71 -1.56
C GLY A 194 -13.89 -16.15 -1.63
N LEU A 195 -13.15 -16.97 -2.37
CA LEU A 195 -13.22 -18.43 -2.34
C LEU A 195 -11.81 -18.95 -2.06
N SER A 196 -11.70 -19.97 -1.21
CA SER A 196 -10.43 -20.65 -0.95
C SER A 196 -10.56 -22.16 -1.04
N ALA A 197 -9.46 -22.81 -1.38
CA ALA A 197 -9.29 -24.26 -1.24
C ALA A 197 -7.92 -24.52 -0.61
N SER A 198 -7.84 -25.42 0.36
CA SER A 198 -6.59 -25.84 1.00
C SER A 198 -6.54 -27.36 1.11
N THR A 199 -5.46 -27.98 0.67
CA THR A 199 -5.30 -29.44 0.60
C THR A 199 -3.83 -29.85 0.68
N VAL A 200 -3.55 -31.16 0.67
CA VAL A 200 -2.21 -31.74 0.59
C VAL A 200 -2.04 -32.46 -0.75
N LEU A 201 -1.16 -31.95 -1.61
CA LEU A 201 -0.86 -32.53 -2.92
C LEU A 201 0.59 -33.03 -2.96
N GLY A 202 0.80 -34.34 -3.08
CA GLY A 202 2.16 -34.92 -3.18
C GLY A 202 3.06 -34.58 -1.98
N GLY A 203 2.46 -34.50 -0.78
CA GLY A 203 3.16 -34.12 0.46
C GLY A 203 3.51 -32.63 0.55
N TRP A 204 2.92 -31.79 -0.30
CA TRP A 204 2.96 -30.33 -0.16
C TRP A 204 1.63 -29.86 0.38
N SER A 205 1.64 -29.03 1.43
CA SER A 205 0.44 -28.28 1.81
C SER A 205 0.27 -27.16 0.80
N THR A 206 -0.87 -27.09 0.14
CA THR A 206 -1.15 -26.12 -0.94
C THR A 206 -2.49 -25.47 -0.69
N SER A 207 -2.53 -24.15 -0.84
CA SER A 207 -3.73 -23.35 -0.72
C SER A 207 -3.88 -22.42 -1.91
N ALA A 208 -5.12 -22.17 -2.31
CA ALA A 208 -5.48 -21.23 -3.35
C ALA A 208 -6.57 -20.29 -2.84
N GLU A 209 -6.48 -19.00 -3.17
CA GLU A 209 -7.52 -18.00 -2.95
C GLU A 209 -7.87 -17.30 -4.26
N LEU A 210 -9.16 -17.18 -4.54
CA LEU A 210 -9.72 -16.30 -5.56
C LEU A 210 -10.54 -15.23 -4.86
N SER A 211 -10.17 -13.96 -5.00
CA SER A 211 -10.92 -12.85 -4.40
C SER A 211 -11.29 -11.78 -5.40
N PHE A 212 -12.52 -11.26 -5.27
CA PHE A 212 -13.06 -10.15 -6.03
C PHE A 212 -13.38 -8.99 -5.09
N THR A 213 -12.65 -7.89 -5.25
CA THR A 213 -12.87 -6.65 -4.51
C THR A 213 -13.65 -5.67 -5.38
N LYS A 214 -14.81 -5.22 -4.91
CA LYS A 214 -15.67 -4.24 -5.57
C LYS A 214 -15.55 -2.88 -4.90
N GLY A 215 -15.34 -1.85 -5.72
CA GLY A 215 -15.39 -0.46 -5.28
C GLY A 215 -14.19 0.02 -4.46
N PHE A 216 -13.01 -0.56 -4.69
CA PHE A 216 -11.76 -0.12 -4.06
C PHE A 216 -11.40 1.31 -4.51
N PRO A 217 -11.06 2.23 -3.60
CA PRO A 217 -10.74 3.61 -3.96
C PRO A 217 -9.30 3.73 -4.50
N VAL A 218 -9.17 3.77 -5.82
CA VAL A 218 -7.87 3.89 -6.48
C VAL A 218 -7.47 5.35 -6.59
N GLN A 219 -6.37 5.73 -5.92
CA GLN A 219 -5.81 7.07 -5.90
C GLN A 219 -5.53 7.59 -7.32
N LEU A 220 -6.10 8.74 -7.68
CA LEU A 220 -5.67 9.51 -8.85
C LEU A 220 -4.25 10.03 -8.62
N ASN A 221 -3.42 10.11 -9.67
CA ASN A 221 -2.04 10.56 -9.49
C ASN A 221 -2.00 11.93 -8.80
N PRO A 222 -1.35 12.04 -7.64
CA PRO A 222 -1.40 13.28 -6.87
C PRO A 222 -0.71 14.47 -7.56
N VAL A 223 0.37 14.23 -8.33
CA VAL A 223 1.07 15.30 -9.07
C VAL A 223 0.17 15.88 -10.16
N ASP A 224 -0.50 15.03 -10.93
CA ASP A 224 -1.48 15.45 -11.93
C ASP A 224 -2.69 16.15 -11.28
N SER A 225 -3.12 15.67 -10.11
CA SER A 225 -4.22 16.27 -9.34
C SER A 225 -3.87 17.71 -8.93
N PHE A 226 -2.67 17.92 -8.41
CA PHE A 226 -2.17 19.26 -8.12
C PHE A 226 -2.09 20.13 -9.38
N LEU A 227 -1.79 19.56 -10.56
CA LEU A 227 -1.58 20.32 -11.80
C LEU A 227 -2.93 20.82 -12.29
N GLY A 228 -3.94 19.95 -12.26
CA GLY A 228 -5.32 20.31 -12.52
C GLY A 228 -5.82 21.37 -11.53
N LEU A 229 -5.50 21.22 -10.24
CA LEU A 229 -5.93 22.16 -9.20
C LEU A 229 -5.35 23.57 -9.36
N ALA A 230 -4.07 23.67 -9.74
CA ALA A 230 -3.35 24.94 -9.79
C ALA A 230 -3.41 25.62 -11.17
N LEU A 231 -3.37 24.84 -12.25
CA LEU A 231 -3.17 25.33 -13.62
C LEU A 231 -4.31 24.97 -14.58
N ASP A 232 -5.32 24.22 -14.13
CA ASP A 232 -6.38 23.67 -14.99
C ASP A 232 -5.81 22.94 -16.23
N ASN A 233 -4.74 22.18 -15.99
CA ASN A 233 -3.95 21.56 -17.05
C ASN A 233 -3.56 20.12 -16.69
N GLY A 234 -3.33 19.31 -17.72
CA GLY A 234 -2.88 17.93 -17.57
C GLY A 234 -4.02 16.91 -17.49
N PRO A 235 -3.67 15.62 -17.32
CA PRO A 235 -4.62 14.52 -17.37
C PRO A 235 -5.74 14.63 -16.33
N ALA A 236 -5.49 15.25 -15.18
CA ALA A 236 -6.49 15.38 -14.11
C ALA A 236 -7.28 16.71 -14.16
N ALA A 237 -7.09 17.57 -15.17
CA ALA A 237 -7.79 18.86 -15.29
C ALA A 237 -9.32 18.70 -15.29
N GLY A 238 -9.85 17.67 -15.96
CA GLY A 238 -11.30 17.41 -15.97
C GLY A 238 -11.90 17.15 -14.57
N VAL A 239 -11.10 16.66 -13.62
CA VAL A 239 -11.53 16.41 -12.24
C VAL A 239 -11.26 17.63 -11.35
N PHE A 240 -10.04 18.17 -11.42
CA PHE A 240 -9.53 19.16 -10.46
C PHE A 240 -9.53 20.61 -10.92
N GLY A 241 -9.69 20.81 -12.23
CA GLY A 241 -9.70 22.10 -12.91
C GLY A 241 -10.97 22.92 -12.73
N GLY A 242 -11.03 24.06 -13.41
CA GLY A 242 -12.13 25.02 -13.35
C GLY A 242 -12.22 25.83 -12.05
N THR A 243 -13.12 26.82 -12.07
CA THR A 243 -13.27 27.84 -11.00
C THR A 243 -14.50 27.64 -10.11
N ALA A 244 -15.37 26.68 -10.41
CA ALA A 244 -16.60 26.46 -9.65
C ALA A 244 -16.34 25.82 -8.28
N ALA A 245 -17.17 26.13 -7.29
CA ALA A 245 -17.13 25.49 -5.98
C ALA A 245 -17.55 24.02 -6.14
N LYS A 246 -16.69 23.08 -5.73
CA LYS A 246 -16.94 21.64 -5.84
C LYS A 246 -16.06 20.83 -4.90
N ASP A 247 -16.54 19.64 -4.55
CA ASP A 247 -15.70 18.59 -3.98
C ASP A 247 -15.06 17.80 -5.12
N MET A 248 -13.78 17.46 -4.96
CA MET A 248 -12.98 16.76 -5.97
C MET A 248 -12.38 15.51 -5.32
N PRO A 249 -13.09 14.37 -5.34
CA PRO A 249 -12.56 13.12 -4.84
C PRO A 249 -11.28 12.76 -5.59
N GLY A 250 -10.19 12.51 -4.88
CA GLY A 250 -8.92 12.13 -5.50
C GLY A 250 -8.76 10.64 -5.73
N TYR A 251 -9.86 9.93 -5.91
CA TYR A 251 -9.87 8.52 -6.23
C TYR A 251 -11.03 8.18 -7.16
N GLU A 252 -10.86 7.11 -7.92
CA GLU A 252 -11.97 6.45 -8.60
C GLU A 252 -12.17 5.04 -8.04
N ARG A 253 -13.43 4.61 -7.94
CA ARG A 253 -13.74 3.26 -7.48
C ARG A 253 -13.51 2.26 -8.61
N LYS A 254 -12.57 1.35 -8.39
CA LYS A 254 -12.25 0.26 -9.32
C LYS A 254 -12.51 -1.09 -8.69
N ASN A 255 -12.62 -2.11 -9.55
CA ASN A 255 -12.77 -3.49 -9.11
C ASN A 255 -11.46 -4.23 -9.34
N LYS A 256 -11.12 -5.14 -8.43
CA LYS A 256 -9.92 -5.98 -8.45
C LYS A 256 -10.33 -7.44 -8.42
N LEU A 257 -9.81 -8.24 -9.34
CA LEU A 257 -9.78 -9.69 -9.24
C LEU A 257 -8.37 -10.10 -8.81
N GLN A 258 -8.24 -10.96 -7.81
CA GLN A 258 -6.96 -11.48 -7.34
C GLN A 258 -7.01 -13.00 -7.27
N ILE A 259 -5.93 -13.62 -7.73
CA ILE A 259 -5.68 -15.05 -7.57
C ILE A 259 -4.37 -15.19 -6.80
N GLN A 260 -4.36 -16.04 -5.78
CA GLN A 260 -3.21 -16.29 -4.93
C GLN A 260 -3.05 -17.80 -4.75
N LEU A 261 -1.81 -18.27 -4.86
CA LEU A 261 -1.42 -19.65 -4.65
C LEU A 261 -0.31 -19.66 -3.60
N SER A 262 -0.45 -20.50 -2.60
CA SER A 262 0.53 -20.69 -1.53
C SER A 262 0.86 -22.16 -1.39
N THR A 263 2.11 -22.46 -1.06
CA THR A 263 2.50 -23.83 -0.72
C THR A 263 3.55 -23.86 0.36
N THR A 264 3.52 -24.89 1.19
CA THR A 264 4.52 -25.17 2.20
C THR A 264 4.93 -26.64 2.18
N LYS A 265 6.20 -26.90 2.48
CA LYS A 265 6.73 -28.25 2.65
C LYS A 265 7.88 -28.26 3.63
N VAL A 266 7.95 -29.33 4.41
CA VAL A 266 9.11 -29.63 5.23
C VAL A 266 9.85 -30.80 4.59
N PHE A 267 11.12 -30.61 4.31
CA PHE A 267 12.02 -31.66 3.85
C PHE A 267 12.86 -32.15 5.03
N SER A 268 13.22 -33.43 5.02
CA SER A 268 14.15 -34.01 6.00
C SER A 268 15.51 -34.23 5.36
N HIS A 269 16.59 -34.05 6.13
CA HIS A 269 17.96 -34.39 5.72
C HIS A 269 18.43 -33.70 4.43
N VAL A 270 18.31 -32.37 4.36
CA VAL A 270 18.72 -31.56 3.20
C VAL A 270 19.96 -30.74 3.54
N LEU A 271 21.00 -30.79 2.71
CA LEU A 271 22.24 -30.00 2.90
C LEU A 271 22.88 -30.18 4.29
N GLY A 272 22.78 -31.39 4.86
CA GLY A 272 23.25 -31.71 6.21
C GLY A 272 22.37 -31.15 7.35
N ALA A 273 21.32 -30.40 7.05
CA ALA A 273 20.32 -29.96 8.02
C ALA A 273 19.40 -31.12 8.40
N ALA A 274 18.91 -31.11 9.65
CA ALA A 274 17.92 -32.08 10.10
C ALA A 274 16.59 -31.90 9.33
N SER A 275 16.20 -30.64 9.10
CA SER A 275 15.05 -30.30 8.29
C SER A 275 15.24 -29.00 7.51
N ALA A 276 14.41 -28.82 6.47
CA ALA A 276 14.27 -27.59 5.72
C ALA A 276 12.78 -27.26 5.60
N SER A 277 12.35 -26.12 6.12
CA SER A 277 11.00 -25.60 5.88
C SER A 277 11.03 -24.68 4.67
N PHE A 278 10.08 -24.87 3.76
CA PHE A 278 9.91 -24.06 2.57
C PHE A 278 8.48 -23.54 2.50
N VAL A 279 8.34 -22.27 2.19
CA VAL A 279 7.07 -21.58 1.98
C VAL A 279 7.21 -20.76 0.70
N ALA A 280 6.25 -20.85 -0.22
CA ALA A 280 6.21 -20.03 -1.40
C ALA A 280 4.80 -19.55 -1.70
N GLU A 281 4.72 -18.39 -2.33
CA GLU A 281 3.48 -17.73 -2.63
C GLU A 281 3.58 -16.93 -3.92
N ALA A 282 2.59 -17.07 -4.80
CA ALA A 282 2.45 -16.27 -6.00
C ALA A 282 1.06 -15.65 -6.00
N ALA A 283 0.95 -14.38 -6.40
CA ALA A 283 -0.35 -13.80 -6.65
C ALA A 283 -0.34 -12.90 -7.89
N TYR A 284 -1.50 -12.85 -8.53
CA TYR A 284 -1.80 -12.04 -9.69
C TYR A 284 -3.05 -11.20 -9.41
N GLN A 285 -3.03 -9.96 -9.86
CA GLN A 285 -4.14 -9.03 -9.76
C GLN A 285 -4.52 -8.48 -11.14
N ARG A 286 -5.82 -8.43 -11.39
CA ARG A 286 -6.45 -7.75 -12.52
C ARG A 286 -7.35 -6.63 -12.02
N TRP A 287 -7.07 -5.41 -12.47
CA TRP A 287 -7.84 -4.22 -12.15
C TRP A 287 -8.67 -3.78 -13.35
N ASN A 288 -9.96 -3.53 -13.12
CA ASN A 288 -10.87 -3.03 -14.15
C ASN A 288 -10.90 -1.50 -14.13
N GLY A 289 -10.77 -0.88 -15.30
CA GLY A 289 -10.89 0.57 -15.47
C GLY A 289 -9.62 1.37 -15.19
N ILE A 290 -8.46 0.71 -15.07
CA ILE A 290 -7.14 1.35 -15.16
C ILE A 290 -6.72 1.27 -16.64
N GLY A 291 -6.60 2.42 -17.29
CA GLY A 291 -6.30 2.55 -18.72
C GLY A 291 -4.82 2.84 -19.00
N ASP A 292 -4.55 3.29 -20.23
CA ASP A 292 -3.23 3.72 -20.65
C ASP A 292 -2.85 5.06 -19.98
N PRO A 293 -1.77 5.11 -19.18
CA PRO A 293 -1.34 6.34 -18.52
C PRO A 293 -0.86 7.43 -19.49
N TYR A 294 -0.61 7.14 -20.77
CA TYR A 294 -0.24 8.17 -21.75
C TYR A 294 -1.42 9.02 -22.25
N THR A 295 -2.63 8.46 -22.25
CA THR A 295 -3.82 9.09 -22.85
C THR A 295 -4.95 9.36 -21.85
N GLY A 296 -5.03 8.58 -20.78
CA GLY A 296 -6.11 8.66 -19.80
C GLY A 296 -5.72 9.25 -18.45
N LEU A 297 -6.69 9.23 -17.53
CA LEU A 297 -6.41 9.52 -16.12
C LEU A 297 -5.37 8.55 -15.57
N ARG A 298 -4.41 9.11 -14.84
CA ARG A 298 -3.34 8.37 -14.18
C ARG A 298 -3.68 8.09 -12.73
N TYR A 299 -3.17 6.98 -12.24
CA TYR A 299 -3.40 6.51 -10.89
C TYR A 299 -2.09 6.18 -10.19
N GLY A 300 -2.03 6.44 -8.88
CA GLY A 300 -0.86 6.13 -8.05
C GLY A 300 0.37 6.97 -8.37
N ARG A 301 1.55 6.36 -8.21
CA ARG A 301 2.89 6.95 -8.30
C ARG A 301 3.20 8.02 -7.24
N GLY A 302 4.31 7.82 -6.53
CA GLY A 302 4.78 8.73 -5.48
C GLY A 302 5.03 10.17 -5.97
N PHE A 303 4.81 11.14 -5.07
CA PHE A 303 5.00 12.57 -5.34
C PHE A 303 6.44 12.89 -5.77
N GLU A 304 7.40 12.18 -5.17
CA GLU A 304 8.84 12.29 -5.39
C GLU A 304 9.26 11.99 -6.83
N PHE A 305 8.43 11.25 -7.59
CA PHE A 305 8.71 10.92 -8.98
C PHE A 305 8.25 11.99 -9.97
N GLY A 306 7.56 13.03 -9.51
CA GLY A 306 7.16 14.18 -10.34
C GLY A 306 6.22 13.84 -11.50
N ALA A 307 6.03 14.83 -12.39
CA ALA A 307 5.14 14.71 -13.55
C ALA A 307 5.81 13.97 -14.72
N ALA A 308 4.99 13.45 -15.65
CA ALA A 308 5.45 12.72 -16.83
C ALA A 308 4.72 13.14 -18.11
N GLN A 309 5.31 12.80 -19.26
CA GLN A 309 4.79 13.09 -20.61
C GLN A 309 3.35 12.61 -20.78
N HIS A 310 2.42 13.39 -21.31
CA HIS A 310 1.02 12.96 -21.49
C HIS A 310 0.47 13.55 -22.80
N ALA A 311 -0.52 12.90 -23.42
CA ALA A 311 -1.16 13.39 -24.64
C ALA A 311 -1.74 14.81 -24.47
N SER A 312 -2.26 15.14 -23.29
CA SER A 312 -2.75 16.50 -22.96
C SER A 312 -1.66 17.57 -22.94
N PHE A 313 -0.39 17.18 -22.83
CA PHE A 313 0.77 18.08 -22.93
C PHE A 313 1.37 18.07 -24.35
N GLY A 314 0.65 17.56 -25.34
CA GLY A 314 1.17 17.36 -26.70
C GLY A 314 2.24 16.28 -26.79
N GLY A 315 2.32 15.38 -25.80
CA GLY A 315 3.34 14.33 -25.72
C GLY A 315 4.67 14.77 -25.11
N ALA A 316 4.80 16.04 -24.71
CA ALA A 316 6.01 16.55 -24.07
C ALA A 316 6.00 16.31 -22.55
N CYS A 317 7.20 16.29 -21.95
CA CYS A 317 7.36 16.42 -20.52
C CYS A 317 6.91 17.83 -20.09
N PRO A 318 5.95 17.97 -19.17
CA PRO A 318 5.56 19.28 -18.69
C PRO A 318 6.73 19.95 -17.95
N ALA A 319 6.76 21.28 -17.85
CA ALA A 319 7.77 22.00 -17.07
C ALA A 319 7.80 21.58 -15.58
N ALA A 320 6.70 21.01 -15.09
CA ALA A 320 6.57 20.40 -13.77
C ALA A 320 7.26 19.02 -13.65
N ALA A 321 7.82 18.47 -14.72
CA ALA A 321 8.67 17.27 -14.70
C ALA A 321 10.08 17.68 -14.27
N THR A 322 10.29 17.69 -12.95
CA THR A 322 11.50 18.19 -12.30
C THR A 322 12.72 17.27 -12.47
N ASN A 323 12.47 16.00 -12.80
CA ASN A 323 13.48 15.01 -13.15
C ASN A 323 13.13 14.40 -14.51
N ALA A 324 13.89 14.79 -15.55
CA ALA A 324 13.68 14.33 -16.92
C ALA A 324 13.72 12.80 -17.05
N GLY A 325 14.53 12.11 -16.23
CA GLY A 325 14.57 10.65 -16.28
C GLY A 325 13.29 10.00 -15.74
N ASN A 326 12.53 10.69 -14.88
CA ASN A 326 11.24 10.19 -14.40
C ASN A 326 10.10 10.51 -15.38
N CYS A 327 10.37 11.18 -16.50
CA CYS A 327 9.34 11.51 -17.48
C CYS A 327 8.96 10.30 -18.37
N THR A 328 8.45 9.24 -17.74
CA THR A 328 8.00 8.00 -18.39
C THR A 328 6.61 7.61 -17.88
N GLN A 329 5.97 6.65 -18.55
CA GLN A 329 4.69 6.08 -18.11
C GLN A 329 4.84 5.03 -16.99
N ASP A 330 6.07 4.75 -16.56
CA ASP A 330 6.32 3.76 -15.53
C ASP A 330 5.99 4.33 -14.14
N GLY A 331 5.72 3.42 -13.19
CA GLY A 331 5.35 3.77 -11.81
C GLY A 331 3.86 4.11 -11.62
N TYR A 332 3.13 4.42 -12.68
CA TYR A 332 1.67 4.56 -12.62
C TYR A 332 1.02 3.18 -12.47
N PHE A 333 -0.12 3.12 -11.77
CA PHE A 333 -0.82 1.86 -11.58
C PHE A 333 -1.26 1.27 -12.92
N THR A 334 -1.16 -0.06 -13.01
CA THR A 334 -1.43 -0.83 -14.20
C THR A 334 -2.60 -1.77 -13.99
N SER A 335 -3.29 -2.14 -15.07
CA SER A 335 -4.42 -3.06 -15.00
C SER A 335 -4.05 -4.49 -14.60
N ASN A 336 -2.78 -4.88 -14.70
CA ASN A 336 -2.30 -6.21 -14.34
C ASN A 336 -1.04 -6.08 -13.50
N ALA A 337 -0.98 -6.79 -12.38
CA ALA A 337 0.25 -6.88 -11.57
C ALA A 337 0.42 -8.27 -10.97
N TRP A 338 1.65 -8.74 -10.81
CA TRP A 338 1.92 -10.03 -10.18
C TRP A 338 3.36 -10.14 -9.64
N GLY A 339 3.58 -11.15 -8.82
CA GLY A 339 4.86 -11.39 -8.17
C GLY A 339 4.82 -12.57 -7.21
N VAL A 340 6.00 -12.89 -6.67
CA VAL A 340 6.28 -14.15 -5.95
C VAL A 340 7.12 -13.89 -4.71
N ARG A 341 6.78 -14.58 -3.62
CA ARG A 341 7.39 -14.45 -2.30
C ARG A 341 7.76 -15.87 -1.87
N ALA A 342 8.98 -16.10 -1.43
CA ALA A 342 9.40 -17.43 -0.97
C ALA A 342 10.37 -17.32 0.20
N MET A 343 10.34 -18.32 1.06
CA MET A 343 11.24 -18.45 2.18
C MET A 343 11.69 -19.90 2.31
N ILE A 344 12.98 -20.09 2.57
CA ILE A 344 13.52 -21.36 3.04
C ILE A 344 14.25 -21.13 4.36
N GLU A 345 14.04 -22.01 5.34
CA GLU A 345 14.75 -22.03 6.61
C GLU A 345 15.23 -23.46 6.90
N LEU A 346 16.53 -23.61 7.13
CA LEU A 346 17.17 -24.89 7.47
C LEU A 346 17.31 -24.98 8.98
N GLU A 347 17.31 -26.19 9.54
CA GLU A 347 17.52 -26.42 10.97
C GLU A 347 18.71 -27.35 11.23
N TYR A 348 19.72 -26.83 11.95
CA TYR A 348 20.90 -27.56 12.39
C TYR A 348 20.96 -27.62 13.92
N PRO A 349 20.38 -28.67 14.54
CA PRO A 349 20.33 -28.77 16.00
C PRO A 349 21.67 -29.15 16.64
N ASN A 350 22.59 -29.72 15.88
CA ASN A 350 23.85 -30.30 16.37
C ASN A 350 25.10 -29.60 15.83
N LEU A 351 24.97 -28.44 15.17
CA LEU A 351 26.12 -27.71 14.62
C LEU A 351 26.98 -27.10 15.73
N ILE A 352 26.34 -26.60 16.79
CA ILE A 352 26.96 -26.03 17.98
C ILE A 352 26.28 -26.64 19.21
N PRO A 353 27.02 -27.11 20.22
CA PRO A 353 26.41 -27.67 21.43
C PRO A 353 25.41 -26.70 22.08
N ASN A 354 24.21 -27.20 22.39
CA ASN A 354 23.11 -26.46 23.03
C ASN A 354 22.53 -25.28 22.22
N VAL A 355 22.89 -25.18 20.94
CA VAL A 355 22.40 -24.12 20.05
C VAL A 355 21.82 -24.73 18.78
N VAL A 356 20.54 -24.48 18.53
CA VAL A 356 19.93 -24.79 17.24
C VAL A 356 20.20 -23.62 16.31
N VAL A 357 20.92 -23.88 15.21
CA VAL A 357 21.26 -22.87 14.20
C VAL A 357 20.28 -22.99 13.04
N LYS A 358 19.61 -21.89 12.71
CA LYS A 358 18.58 -21.81 11.67
C LYS A 358 18.90 -20.74 10.63
N PRO A 359 19.74 -21.02 9.63
CA PRO A 359 19.94 -20.11 8.51
C PRO A 359 18.68 -20.09 7.64
N ARG A 360 18.32 -18.91 7.14
CA ARG A 360 17.16 -18.69 6.28
C ARG A 360 17.47 -17.73 5.14
N LEU A 361 16.69 -17.88 4.07
CA LEU A 361 16.67 -16.96 2.95
C LEU A 361 15.22 -16.66 2.60
N PHE A 362 14.84 -15.38 2.70
CA PHE A 362 13.60 -14.88 2.13
C PHE A 362 13.89 -14.13 0.84
N ILE A 363 13.05 -14.35 -0.17
CA ILE A 363 13.06 -13.63 -1.43
C ILE A 363 11.65 -13.14 -1.74
N SER A 364 11.56 -11.94 -2.29
CA SER A 364 10.33 -11.43 -2.88
C SER A 364 10.65 -10.71 -4.17
N GLU A 365 9.80 -10.89 -5.17
CA GLU A 365 9.94 -10.24 -6.47
C GLU A 365 8.56 -9.84 -7.01
N ASP A 366 8.41 -8.56 -7.32
CA ASP A 366 7.27 -7.98 -7.99
C ASP A 366 7.58 -7.91 -9.49
N VAL A 367 7.22 -8.97 -10.20
CA VAL A 367 7.72 -9.23 -11.56
C VAL A 367 7.18 -8.24 -12.58
N LYS A 368 5.88 -7.91 -12.52
CA LYS A 368 5.27 -7.00 -13.50
C LYS A 368 4.12 -6.21 -12.90
N GLY A 369 4.00 -4.96 -13.34
CA GLY A 369 2.92 -4.05 -13.01
C GLY A 369 3.04 -3.37 -11.65
N TRP A 370 2.34 -2.25 -11.51
CA TRP A 370 2.14 -1.52 -10.26
C TRP A 370 0.68 -1.68 -9.83
N SER A 371 0.43 -2.32 -8.70
CA SER A 371 -0.93 -2.55 -8.23
C SER A 371 -1.49 -1.35 -7.47
N ALA A 372 -2.81 -1.12 -7.62
CA ALA A 372 -3.45 0.03 -7.00
C ALA A 372 -3.61 -0.05 -5.47
N ASP A 373 -3.37 -1.22 -4.89
CA ASP A 373 -3.30 -1.44 -3.44
C ASP A 373 -1.86 -1.41 -2.88
N GLY A 374 -0.85 -1.14 -3.72
CA GLY A 374 0.55 -1.02 -3.31
C GLY A 374 1.28 -2.35 -3.04
N VAL A 375 0.61 -3.49 -3.24
CA VAL A 375 1.17 -4.83 -3.03
C VAL A 375 2.29 -5.15 -4.02
N PHE A 376 2.17 -4.70 -5.27
CA PHE A 376 3.14 -4.94 -6.34
C PHE A 376 3.70 -3.63 -6.87
N SER A 377 5.02 -3.53 -6.96
CA SER A 377 5.73 -2.46 -7.66
C SER A 377 6.75 -3.06 -8.63
N GLN A 378 6.55 -2.89 -9.94
CA GLN A 378 7.34 -3.60 -10.95
C GLN A 378 8.85 -3.43 -10.75
N GLY A 379 9.55 -4.56 -10.77
CA GLY A 379 11.00 -4.62 -10.61
C GLY A 379 11.46 -4.57 -9.15
N ARG A 380 10.57 -4.33 -8.18
CA ARG A 380 10.91 -4.41 -6.76
C ARG A 380 11.25 -5.85 -6.41
N TYR A 381 12.42 -6.06 -5.84
CA TYR A 381 12.74 -7.30 -5.13
C TYR A 381 13.30 -6.97 -3.75
N ALA A 382 13.18 -7.93 -2.84
CA ALA A 382 13.93 -7.96 -1.59
C ALA A 382 14.54 -9.34 -1.41
N ILE A 383 15.82 -9.38 -1.07
CA ILE A 383 16.56 -10.59 -0.72
C ILE A 383 17.03 -10.42 0.72
N THR A 384 16.56 -11.31 1.59
CA THR A 384 16.81 -11.24 3.04
C THR A 384 17.42 -12.54 3.55
N PRO A 385 18.75 -12.70 3.45
CA PRO A 385 19.45 -13.73 4.21
C PRO A 385 19.39 -13.42 5.71
N GLY A 386 19.30 -14.48 6.51
CA GLY A 386 19.37 -14.36 7.97
C GLY A 386 19.80 -15.66 8.63
N VAL A 387 20.16 -15.55 9.90
CA VAL A 387 20.47 -16.70 10.74
C VAL A 387 19.90 -16.47 12.13
N LYS A 388 19.22 -17.49 12.63
CA LYS A 388 18.66 -17.50 13.98
C LYS A 388 19.40 -18.55 14.81
N PHE A 389 19.76 -18.19 16.03
CA PHE A 389 20.39 -19.05 17.02
C PHE A 389 19.43 -19.19 18.20
N GLU A 390 19.01 -20.42 18.50
CA GLU A 390 18.19 -20.73 19.67
C GLU A 390 19.04 -21.47 20.71
N VAL A 391 19.35 -20.80 21.82
CA VAL A 391 20.22 -21.31 22.88
C VAL A 391 19.35 -21.86 24.02
N ASN A 392 19.48 -23.16 24.32
CA ASN A 392 18.75 -23.83 25.41
C ASN A 392 17.22 -23.63 25.38
N LYS A 393 16.64 -23.31 24.20
CA LYS A 393 15.22 -22.93 24.04
C LYS A 393 14.78 -21.72 24.90
N LYS A 394 15.73 -20.95 25.44
CA LYS A 394 15.47 -19.84 26.37
C LYS A 394 15.83 -18.48 25.76
N TYR A 395 16.91 -18.44 25.01
CA TYR A 395 17.41 -17.23 24.37
C TYR A 395 17.43 -17.42 22.85
N THR A 396 16.98 -16.41 22.12
CA THR A 396 17.03 -16.38 20.67
C THR A 396 17.77 -15.15 20.21
N LEU A 397 18.80 -15.33 19.38
CA LEU A 397 19.44 -14.26 18.63
C LEU A 397 19.10 -14.44 17.16
N ASP A 398 18.47 -13.44 16.55
CA ASP A 398 18.14 -13.44 15.13
C ASP A 398 18.86 -12.28 14.43
N LEU A 399 19.66 -12.60 13.43
CA LEU A 399 20.41 -11.65 12.62
C LEU A 399 19.93 -11.76 11.16
N SER A 400 19.68 -10.63 10.52
CA SER A 400 19.33 -10.61 9.10
C SER A 400 19.81 -9.33 8.41
N TYR A 401 19.99 -9.42 7.10
CA TYR A 401 20.27 -8.29 6.23
C TYR A 401 19.26 -8.31 5.10
N THR A 402 18.65 -7.18 4.79
CA THR A 402 17.72 -7.05 3.65
C THR A 402 18.36 -6.14 2.61
N HIS A 403 18.43 -6.66 1.39
CA HIS A 403 18.86 -5.94 0.20
C HIS A 403 17.67 -5.71 -0.74
N PHE A 404 17.44 -4.46 -1.13
CA PHE A 404 16.44 -4.06 -2.11
C PHE A 404 17.05 -3.87 -3.50
N ASN A 405 16.20 -3.88 -4.53
CA ASN A 405 16.67 -3.62 -5.91
C ASN A 405 16.92 -2.12 -6.15
N PRO A 406 18.17 -1.64 -6.26
CA PRO A 406 18.42 -0.22 -6.54
C PRO A 406 17.93 0.23 -7.92
N ASN A 407 17.64 -0.70 -8.83
CA ASN A 407 17.13 -0.41 -10.17
C ASN A 407 15.59 -0.33 -10.23
N ALA A 408 14.89 -0.60 -9.13
CA ALA A 408 13.44 -0.43 -9.03
C ALA A 408 13.09 1.06 -8.91
N ARG A 409 13.26 1.80 -10.00
CA ARG A 409 13.24 3.28 -10.05
C ARG A 409 12.01 3.93 -9.43
N PHE A 410 10.84 3.29 -9.53
CA PHE A 410 9.57 3.83 -9.02
C PHE A 410 9.12 3.17 -7.70
N ASP A 411 10.04 2.55 -6.98
CA ASP A 411 9.86 2.08 -5.62
C ASP A 411 10.55 3.02 -4.64
N SER A 412 9.79 3.68 -3.76
CA SER A 412 10.31 4.66 -2.80
C SER A 412 11.27 4.08 -1.75
N PHE A 413 11.43 2.75 -1.72
CA PHE A 413 12.25 2.01 -0.77
C PHE A 413 13.47 1.32 -1.42
N HIS A 414 13.71 1.55 -2.71
CA HIS A 414 14.68 0.81 -3.51
C HIS A 414 16.14 0.95 -3.05
N ASP A 415 16.44 1.97 -2.24
CA ASP A 415 17.77 2.31 -1.71
C ASP A 415 17.89 2.10 -0.19
N ARG A 416 16.96 1.33 0.41
CA ARG A 416 16.78 1.28 1.87
C ARG A 416 17.27 0.00 2.54
N ASP A 417 18.42 -0.49 2.10
CA ASP A 417 19.06 -1.67 2.69
C ASP A 417 19.29 -1.52 4.19
N PHE A 418 19.03 -2.58 4.96
CA PHE A 418 19.18 -2.53 6.42
C PHE A 418 19.59 -3.87 7.03
N VAL A 419 20.23 -3.79 8.20
CA VAL A 419 20.56 -4.93 9.06
C VAL A 419 19.62 -4.91 10.26
N ALA A 420 19.12 -6.08 10.65
CA ALA A 420 18.29 -6.28 11.81
C ALA A 420 18.92 -7.30 12.76
N ALA A 421 18.94 -6.97 14.05
CA ALA A 421 19.37 -7.85 15.13
C ALA A 421 18.29 -7.88 16.23
N VAL A 422 17.85 -9.08 16.60
CA VAL A 422 16.79 -9.29 17.59
C VAL A 422 17.30 -10.24 18.66
N LEU A 423 17.21 -9.81 19.92
CA LEU A 423 17.47 -10.66 21.08
C LEU A 423 16.16 -10.89 21.83
N THR A 424 15.76 -12.15 21.97
CA THR A 424 14.59 -12.55 22.76
C THR A 424 15.02 -13.41 23.94
N ALA A 425 14.42 -13.18 25.11
CA ALA A 425 14.59 -14.00 26.29
C ALA A 425 13.22 -14.39 26.85
N SER A 426 12.99 -15.70 27.04
CA SER A 426 11.80 -16.22 27.72
C SER A 426 12.14 -16.48 29.19
N PHE A 427 11.30 -16.00 30.10
CA PHE A 427 11.49 -16.10 31.55
C PHE A 427 10.40 -16.93 32.22
#